data_AF-A0AAW1N4Y3-F1
#
_entry.id   AF-A0AAW1N4Y3-F1
#
_cell.length_a   1.000
_cell.length_b   1.000
_cell.length_c   1.000
_cell.angle_alpha   90.00
_cell.angle_beta   90.00
_cell.angle_gamma   90.00
#
_symmetry.space_group_name_H-M   'P 1'
#
loop_
_entity.id
_entity.type
_entity.pdbx_description
1 polymer ?
#
loop_
_entity_poly.entity_id
_entity_poly.type
_entity_poly.pdbx_seq_one_letter_code
_entity_poly.pdbx_strand_id
1 'polypeptide(L)'
;MSPSVLIGCLLSVVTLIICQSRTILAAVSEDSSISDVDFQFTKPIYNVSIPENSVAKTYAAPPPGEGRMGIRLPASNLFKFMRYKIVGGDRDKFFKAEHHIVGDFCFLHIRTRTGNNDVLNRERHDRYELQVRAFGHKTSFAVHADAQVSVTVLDTNDLNPIFYPKEYNASVSEDTPVHQSILKVVAEDADLGRNGEIYYSFAEDTDQFAIHPVTGIISLSQPLRYDEGAYHDLTVLAQDRGVVFRSGGSGMVSKAKVLIQVRKVNFNAPEIRVRRHPQIVENSNADIYAIVNVSDKDSGIHGEIKSLEIVDGDPDGHFRIRPTQQKGEYNIEVLKLLDRESTPQGYTLKLRAIDRGIPPRESYKSVPVHLADLNDNAPVFSKEIYEVKVPEIAPINTPLIRLKVTDADEGKNAQVFLEIVGGNEGGEFHINPETGMLYTAVGLDAEAKSVYSLTVSAIDQGNAATRKQSSAKVKIYVEDTNDNDPIFDKAEMTVWIDENMPAGSAVTTVRAKDKDRGFLIKLK
;
A
#
# COMPACT_ATOMS: atom_id res chain seq x y z
N MET A 1 11.68 8.60 40.66
CA MET A 1 12.44 9.79 41.11
C MET A 1 11.62 11.03 40.75
N SER A 2 11.25 11.81 41.76
CA SER A 2 10.87 13.25 41.70
C SER A 2 12.12 14.13 41.45
N PRO A 3 12.09 15.48 41.27
CA PRO A 3 11.11 16.53 41.67
C PRO A 3 10.59 17.44 40.50
N SER A 4 9.53 18.28 40.55
CA SER A 4 8.92 19.24 41.55
C SER A 4 9.64 20.61 41.60
N VAL A 5 9.04 21.82 41.81
CA VAL A 5 7.80 22.36 42.46
C VAL A 5 7.34 23.67 41.73
N LEU A 6 6.04 24.06 41.58
CA LEU A 6 5.23 25.08 42.34
C LEU A 6 3.75 25.02 41.82
N ILE A 7 2.67 24.79 42.57
CA ILE A 7 1.98 25.58 43.65
C ILE A 7 1.26 26.84 43.11
N GLY A 8 -0.06 27.11 43.29
CA GLY A 8 -1.17 26.40 43.98
C GLY A 8 -2.56 26.90 43.48
N CYS A 9 -3.68 26.17 43.69
CA CYS A 9 -4.75 26.39 44.72
C CYS A 9 -5.52 27.74 44.63
N LEU A 10 -6.86 27.86 44.78
CA LEU A 10 -7.92 26.91 45.19
C LEU A 10 -9.35 27.35 44.72
N LEU A 11 -10.38 26.60 45.14
CA LEU A 11 -11.83 26.73 44.88
C LEU A 11 -12.54 27.99 45.44
N SER A 12 -13.68 28.29 44.80
CA SER A 12 -15.01 28.67 45.35
C SER A 12 -15.13 29.45 46.67
N VAL A 13 -15.78 30.62 46.62
CA VAL A 13 -16.59 31.17 47.72
C VAL A 13 -17.86 31.84 47.18
N VAL A 14 -19.01 31.55 47.81
CA VAL A 14 -20.29 32.27 47.67
C VAL A 14 -20.57 33.02 48.97
N THR A 15 -20.69 34.35 48.91
CA THR A 15 -21.32 35.22 49.93
C THR A 15 -21.63 36.55 49.24
N LEU A 16 -22.85 37.12 49.16
CA LEU A 16 -24.00 37.24 50.07
C LEU A 16 -23.85 38.35 51.14
N ILE A 17 -24.28 39.56 50.76
CA ILE A 17 -24.64 40.71 51.61
C ILE A 17 -25.92 41.29 50.98
N ILE A 18 -27.12 40.91 51.43
CA ILE A 18 -27.88 41.40 52.60
C ILE A 18 -28.44 42.84 52.43
N CYS A 19 -29.77 42.89 52.59
CA CYS A 19 -30.66 44.04 52.50
C CYS A 19 -30.61 44.94 53.75
N GLN A 20 -30.71 46.27 53.55
CA GLN A 20 -31.50 47.26 54.32
C GLN A 20 -31.24 48.64 53.66
N SER A 21 -32.21 49.45 53.22
CA SER A 21 -33.43 49.99 53.86
C SER A 21 -33.17 51.07 54.94
N ARG A 22 -33.42 52.34 54.55
CA ARG A 22 -33.61 53.56 55.35
C ARG A 22 -32.40 54.12 56.14
N THR A 23 -32.12 55.42 55.94
CA THR A 23 -32.46 56.50 56.92
C THR A 23 -32.43 57.87 56.24
N ILE A 24 -33.20 58.81 56.77
CA ILE A 24 -33.49 60.16 56.24
C ILE A 24 -32.53 61.19 56.86
N LEU A 25 -32.04 62.14 56.05
CA LEU A 25 -31.71 63.52 56.44
C LEU A 25 -31.63 64.36 55.14
N ALA A 26 -32.66 65.10 54.74
CA ALA A 26 -33.14 66.34 55.36
C ALA A 26 -32.08 67.46 55.35
N ALA A 27 -31.77 67.97 54.15
CA ALA A 27 -31.24 69.31 53.97
C ALA A 27 -32.38 70.21 53.49
N VAL A 28 -32.94 70.99 54.42
CA VAL A 28 -33.98 71.98 54.12
C VAL A 28 -33.32 73.22 53.51
N SER A 29 -33.68 73.55 52.28
CA SER A 29 -33.64 74.91 51.78
C SER A 29 -35.06 75.26 51.35
N GLU A 30 -35.74 76.07 52.17
CA GLU A 30 -37.08 76.55 51.86
C GLU A 30 -37.04 77.46 50.64
N ASP A 31 -37.60 77.00 49.52
CA ASP A 31 -38.37 77.90 48.66
C ASP A 31 -39.63 77.18 48.17
N SER A 32 -40.69 77.96 48.02
CA SER A 32 -42.07 77.46 48.14
C SER A 32 -42.71 77.10 46.80
N SER A 33 -43.51 76.03 46.83
CA SER A 33 -44.46 75.60 45.78
C SER A 33 -43.90 75.10 44.43
N ILE A 34 -43.77 73.77 44.29
CA ILE A 34 -44.24 73.00 43.14
C ILE A 34 -44.61 71.60 43.66
N SER A 35 -45.90 71.25 43.61
CA SER A 35 -46.37 69.89 43.86
C SER A 35 -46.26 69.06 42.58
N ASP A 36 -45.37 68.07 42.63
CA ASP A 36 -45.46 66.75 42.00
C ASP A 36 -46.24 66.64 40.66
N VAL A 37 -45.50 66.50 39.56
CA VAL A 37 -46.05 66.12 38.25
C VAL A 37 -45.22 64.95 37.73
N ASP A 38 -45.70 63.74 38.01
CA ASP A 38 -45.06 62.48 37.61
C ASP A 38 -45.14 62.24 36.08
N PHE A 39 -44.38 63.02 35.32
CA PHE A 39 -44.30 62.91 33.86
C PHE A 39 -43.23 61.90 33.45
N GLN A 40 -43.48 60.62 33.75
CA GLN A 40 -42.59 59.52 33.39
C GLN A 40 -43.28 58.45 32.55
N PHE A 41 -42.49 57.75 31.74
CA PHE A 41 -42.95 56.54 31.06
C PHE A 41 -43.18 55.41 32.08
N THR A 42 -44.18 54.56 31.83
CA THR A 42 -44.49 53.42 32.73
C THR A 42 -43.35 52.40 32.88
N LYS A 43 -42.41 52.38 31.93
CA LYS A 43 -41.13 51.68 31.99
C LYS A 43 -40.03 52.52 31.30
N PRO A 44 -38.76 52.36 31.69
CA PRO A 44 -37.63 52.99 30.98
C PRO A 44 -37.32 52.30 29.64
N ILE A 45 -37.64 51.01 29.51
CA ILE A 45 -37.42 50.19 28.31
C ILE A 45 -38.71 49.42 28.00
N TYR A 46 -39.08 49.38 26.72
CA TYR A 46 -40.14 48.52 26.20
C TYR A 46 -39.59 47.64 25.08
N ASN A 47 -40.11 46.41 24.98
CA ASN A 47 -39.78 45.52 23.87
C ASN A 47 -40.99 45.45 22.93
N VAL A 48 -40.75 45.49 21.62
CA VAL A 48 -41.80 45.25 20.62
C VAL A 48 -41.24 44.42 19.48
N SER A 49 -42.11 43.67 18.84
CA SER A 49 -41.79 42.86 17.66
C SER A 49 -42.60 43.31 16.46
N ILE A 50 -42.00 43.29 15.28
CA ILE A 50 -42.66 43.57 14.01
C ILE A 50 -42.11 42.63 12.93
N PRO A 51 -42.94 41.96 12.11
CA PRO A 51 -42.44 41.20 10.97
C PRO A 51 -41.66 42.08 10.01
N GLU A 52 -40.61 41.54 9.40
CA GLU A 52 -40.05 42.12 8.19
C GLU A 52 -41.06 42.10 7.04
N ASN A 53 -40.74 42.76 5.93
CA ASN A 53 -41.66 42.96 4.81
C ASN A 53 -43.02 43.62 5.18
N SER A 54 -43.15 44.12 6.42
CA SER A 54 -44.34 44.79 6.94
C SER A 54 -44.71 46.02 6.11
N VAL A 55 -45.95 46.04 5.60
CA VAL A 55 -46.50 47.16 4.84
C VAL A 55 -46.48 48.46 5.64
N ALA A 56 -46.51 49.60 4.94
CA ALA A 56 -46.55 50.91 5.56
C ALA A 56 -47.74 51.07 6.52
N LYS A 57 -47.48 51.66 7.70
CA LYS A 57 -48.41 51.82 8.84
C LYS A 57 -48.69 50.54 9.66
N THR A 58 -47.95 49.45 9.47
CA THR A 58 -48.00 48.29 10.37
C THR A 58 -47.46 48.68 11.75
N TYR A 59 -48.22 48.37 12.81
CA TYR A 59 -47.84 48.64 14.19
C TYR A 59 -46.99 47.51 14.76
N ALA A 60 -45.93 47.85 15.51
CA ALA A 60 -45.16 46.87 16.27
C ALA A 60 -45.97 46.43 17.49
N ALA A 61 -45.97 45.11 17.76
CA ALA A 61 -46.72 44.51 18.85
C ALA A 61 -45.81 44.26 20.06
N PRO A 62 -46.19 44.65 21.29
CA PRO A 62 -45.48 44.23 22.49
C PRO A 62 -45.73 42.74 22.79
N PRO A 63 -44.79 42.03 23.44
CA PRO A 63 -44.98 40.64 23.84
C PRO A 63 -46.17 40.44 24.80
N PRO A 64 -46.76 39.23 24.84
CA PRO A 64 -47.91 38.93 25.69
C PRO A 64 -47.67 39.23 27.17
N GLY A 65 -48.59 39.94 27.80
CA GLY A 65 -48.50 40.32 29.22
C GLY A 65 -47.65 41.56 29.50
N GLU A 66 -47.09 42.23 28.50
CA GLU A 66 -46.44 43.53 28.71
C GLU A 66 -47.48 44.62 29.07
N GLY A 67 -47.15 45.40 30.12
CA GLY A 67 -47.98 46.52 30.56
C GLY A 67 -48.06 47.67 29.53
N ARG A 68 -49.12 48.48 29.65
CA ARG A 68 -49.44 49.61 28.74
C ARG A 68 -48.22 50.50 28.46
N MET A 69 -47.70 50.48 27.23
CA MET A 69 -46.61 51.36 26.79
C MET A 69 -47.08 52.83 26.72
N GLY A 70 -46.43 53.74 27.44
CA GLY A 70 -46.79 55.16 27.40
C GLY A 70 -46.59 55.90 28.72
N ILE A 71 -47.34 56.99 28.90
CA ILE A 71 -47.30 57.89 30.05
C ILE A 71 -48.70 58.01 30.67
N ARG A 72 -48.77 57.95 32.01
CA ARG A 72 -50.01 58.25 32.77
C ARG A 72 -50.22 59.76 32.84
N LEU A 73 -51.45 60.21 32.61
CA LEU A 73 -51.83 61.61 32.64
C LEU A 73 -52.58 61.92 33.94
N PRO A 74 -52.25 63.02 34.65
CA PRO A 74 -53.02 63.45 35.81
C PRO A 74 -54.43 63.88 35.40
N ALA A 75 -55.43 63.49 36.19
CA ALA A 75 -56.86 63.60 35.88
C ALA A 75 -57.37 65.03 35.58
N SER A 76 -56.63 66.07 35.97
CA SER A 76 -56.97 67.48 35.79
C SER A 76 -56.70 68.05 34.39
N ASN A 77 -56.37 67.20 33.40
CA ASN A 77 -56.32 67.53 31.97
C ASN A 77 -55.40 68.74 31.63
N LEU A 78 -54.28 68.85 32.35
CA LEU A 78 -53.40 70.03 32.38
C LEU A 78 -52.48 70.21 31.15
N PHE A 79 -52.46 69.24 30.22
CA PHE A 79 -51.58 69.25 29.06
C PHE A 79 -52.35 69.65 27.79
N LYS A 80 -52.04 70.83 27.23
CA LYS A 80 -52.66 71.31 25.97
C LYS A 80 -52.14 70.58 24.73
N PHE A 81 -50.97 69.95 24.83
CA PHE A 81 -50.32 69.26 23.73
C PHE A 81 -49.44 68.12 24.26
N MET A 82 -49.52 66.96 23.60
CA MET A 82 -48.74 65.78 23.86
C MET A 82 -48.20 65.24 22.52
N ARG A 83 -46.94 64.84 22.46
CA ARG A 83 -46.41 64.09 21.31
C ARG A 83 -45.29 63.14 21.74
N TYR A 84 -45.20 62.01 21.03
CA TYR A 84 -44.00 61.18 21.02
C TYR A 84 -43.19 61.44 19.75
N LYS A 85 -41.87 61.46 19.87
CA LYS A 85 -40.95 61.58 18.74
C LYS A 85 -39.76 60.65 18.95
N ILE A 86 -39.41 59.88 17.91
CA ILE A 86 -38.14 59.15 17.88
C ILE A 86 -37.01 60.18 17.71
N VAL A 87 -36.08 60.21 18.65
CA VAL A 87 -34.94 61.15 18.69
C VAL A 87 -33.61 60.48 18.35
N GLY A 88 -33.54 59.15 18.41
CA GLY A 88 -32.36 58.35 18.05
C GLY A 88 -32.75 56.90 17.74
N GLY A 89 -31.80 56.11 17.22
CA GLY A 89 -31.99 54.68 16.90
C GLY A 89 -32.52 54.37 15.49
N ASP A 90 -33.36 55.26 14.92
CA ASP A 90 -33.95 55.09 13.58
C ASP A 90 -33.18 55.90 12.52
N ARG A 91 -32.01 55.41 12.08
CA ARG A 91 -31.17 56.11 11.08
C ARG A 91 -31.84 56.17 9.71
N ASP A 92 -32.43 55.05 9.31
CA ASP A 92 -33.04 54.84 7.99
C ASP A 92 -34.50 55.34 7.91
N LYS A 93 -35.05 55.81 9.05
CA LYS A 93 -36.39 56.41 9.19
C LYS A 93 -37.55 55.42 8.97
N PHE A 94 -37.31 54.12 9.17
CA PHE A 94 -38.32 53.08 9.05
C PHE A 94 -39.52 53.29 9.98
N PHE A 95 -39.30 53.93 11.14
CA PHE A 95 -40.29 53.99 12.20
C PHE A 95 -40.91 55.38 12.37
N LYS A 96 -42.11 55.38 12.97
CA LYS A 96 -42.79 56.56 13.47
C LYS A 96 -43.44 56.22 14.81
N ALA A 97 -43.10 57.00 15.84
CA ALA A 97 -43.86 57.02 17.08
C ALA A 97 -45.15 57.84 16.88
N GLU A 98 -46.28 57.27 17.29
CA GLU A 98 -47.57 57.93 17.37
C GLU A 98 -48.13 57.83 18.79
N HIS A 99 -48.98 58.79 19.14
CA HIS A 99 -49.59 58.91 20.45
C HIS A 99 -51.11 58.72 20.31
N HIS A 100 -51.72 58.01 21.24
CA HIS A 100 -53.16 57.86 21.32
C HIS A 100 -53.62 58.05 22.78
N ILE A 101 -54.46 59.04 23.03
CA ILE A 101 -54.91 59.39 24.40
C ILE A 101 -56.26 58.75 24.65
N VAL A 102 -56.37 57.96 25.71
CA VAL A 102 -57.62 57.34 26.16
C VAL A 102 -57.72 57.52 27.68
N GLY A 103 -58.66 58.35 28.12
CA GLY A 103 -58.86 58.65 29.53
C GLY A 103 -57.62 59.25 30.20
N ASP A 104 -57.10 58.54 31.20
CA ASP A 104 -55.93 58.91 32.01
C ASP A 104 -54.59 58.45 31.40
N PHE A 105 -54.56 57.98 30.16
CA PHE A 105 -53.37 57.36 29.58
C PHE A 105 -53.06 57.82 28.16
N CYS A 106 -51.79 58.12 27.89
CA CYS A 106 -51.28 58.39 26.54
C CYS A 106 -50.45 57.20 26.06
N PHE A 107 -51.02 56.37 25.20
CA PHE A 107 -50.39 55.19 24.61
C PHE A 107 -49.31 55.58 23.59
N LEU A 108 -48.13 54.98 23.73
CA LEU A 108 -47.06 55.01 22.75
C LEU A 108 -47.24 53.85 21.77
N HIS A 109 -47.46 54.16 20.50
CA HIS A 109 -47.46 53.18 19.41
C HIS A 109 -46.27 53.43 18.49
N ILE A 110 -45.50 52.38 18.19
CA ILE A 110 -44.48 52.40 17.13
C ILE A 110 -45.08 51.73 15.89
N ARG A 111 -44.91 52.34 14.72
CA ARG A 111 -45.32 51.76 13.43
C ARG A 111 -44.33 52.06 12.32
N THR A 112 -44.42 51.30 11.22
CA THR A 112 -43.68 51.61 9.99
C THR A 112 -44.13 52.95 9.39
N ARG A 113 -43.19 53.70 8.83
CA ARG A 113 -43.40 54.97 8.13
C ARG A 113 -44.12 54.75 6.80
N THR A 114 -44.71 55.80 6.26
CA THR A 114 -45.28 55.82 4.90
C THR A 114 -44.39 56.69 4.02
N GLY A 115 -43.95 56.19 2.87
CA GLY A 115 -43.12 56.94 1.91
C GLY A 115 -41.60 56.71 1.97
N ASN A 116 -41.11 55.72 2.72
CA ASN A 116 -39.79 55.13 2.44
C ASN A 116 -39.95 54.10 1.31
N ASN A 117 -39.00 54.04 0.38
CA ASN A 117 -38.91 52.95 -0.61
C ASN A 117 -38.27 51.69 -0.01
N ASP A 118 -37.45 51.86 1.02
CA ASP A 118 -36.83 50.75 1.74
C ASP A 118 -37.86 50.08 2.67
N VAL A 119 -37.80 48.76 2.73
CA VAL A 119 -38.63 47.88 3.56
C VAL A 119 -37.76 47.31 4.69
N LEU A 120 -38.37 46.95 5.83
CA LEU A 120 -37.67 46.21 6.88
C LEU A 120 -37.23 44.85 6.33
N ASN A 121 -35.94 44.52 6.51
CA ASN A 121 -35.31 43.26 6.12
C ASN A 121 -34.38 42.82 7.26
N ARG A 122 -34.62 41.62 7.79
CA ARG A 122 -34.00 41.10 9.01
C ARG A 122 -32.57 40.62 8.77
N GLU A 123 -32.27 40.03 7.61
CA GLU A 123 -30.94 39.52 7.26
C GLU A 123 -29.90 40.65 7.22
N ARG A 124 -30.35 41.87 6.93
CA ARG A 124 -29.55 43.09 7.01
C ARG A 124 -29.55 43.74 8.40
N HIS A 125 -30.69 43.79 9.08
CA HIS A 125 -30.78 44.33 10.45
C HIS A 125 -31.98 43.78 11.24
N ASP A 126 -31.70 42.99 12.27
CA ASP A 126 -32.68 42.25 13.06
C ASP A 126 -33.23 43.01 14.28
N ARG A 127 -32.56 44.09 14.71
CA ARG A 127 -32.92 44.83 15.94
C ARG A 127 -32.64 46.32 15.87
N TYR A 128 -33.61 47.13 16.26
CA TYR A 128 -33.49 48.60 16.34
C TYR A 128 -33.72 49.10 17.76
N GLU A 129 -32.78 49.88 18.30
CA GLU A 129 -32.86 50.47 19.63
C GLU A 129 -33.31 51.93 19.58
N LEU A 130 -34.63 52.13 19.59
CA LEU A 130 -35.23 53.45 19.38
C LEU A 130 -35.24 54.28 20.66
N GLN A 131 -34.68 55.48 20.61
CA GLN A 131 -34.83 56.47 21.68
C GLN A 131 -36.08 57.31 21.40
N VAL A 132 -37.07 57.22 22.29
CA VAL A 132 -38.37 57.91 22.16
C VAL A 132 -38.50 58.98 23.23
N ARG A 133 -38.62 60.24 22.79
CA ARG A 133 -38.88 61.39 23.67
C ARG A 133 -40.36 61.76 23.65
N ALA A 134 -40.96 61.82 24.82
CA ALA A 134 -42.23 62.47 25.05
C ALA A 134 -42.04 63.98 25.22
N PHE A 135 -42.97 64.76 24.68
CA PHE A 135 -43.07 66.20 24.92
C PHE A 135 -44.49 66.53 25.39
N GLY A 136 -44.61 67.00 26.63
CA GLY A 136 -45.86 67.54 27.19
C GLY A 136 -45.75 69.05 27.38
N HIS A 137 -46.78 69.80 26.99
CA HIS A 137 -46.83 71.25 27.22
C HIS A 137 -47.92 71.60 28.24
N LYS A 138 -47.51 72.00 29.45
CA LYS A 138 -48.38 72.62 30.46
C LYS A 138 -48.49 74.11 30.15
N THR A 139 -49.41 74.84 30.77
CA THR A 139 -49.74 76.24 30.40
C THR A 139 -48.59 77.25 30.42
N SER A 140 -47.44 76.96 31.06
CA SER A 140 -46.28 77.86 31.15
C SER A 140 -44.92 77.19 30.95
N PHE A 141 -44.85 75.85 30.87
CA PHE A 141 -43.58 75.10 30.82
C PHE A 141 -43.71 73.83 29.97
N ALA A 142 -42.63 73.47 29.28
CA ALA A 142 -42.50 72.22 28.52
C ALA A 142 -41.78 71.16 29.36
N VAL A 143 -42.39 69.98 29.49
CA VAL A 143 -41.80 68.80 30.13
C VAL A 143 -41.44 67.75 29.07
N HIS A 144 -40.40 66.99 29.35
CA HIS A 144 -39.99 65.87 28.51
C HIS A 144 -39.64 64.66 29.36
N ALA A 145 -39.83 63.48 28.78
CA ALA A 145 -39.43 62.20 29.34
C ALA A 145 -38.85 61.36 28.20
N ASP A 146 -37.90 60.49 28.51
CA ASP A 146 -37.25 59.60 27.55
C ASP A 146 -37.48 58.13 27.95
N ALA A 147 -37.69 57.29 26.94
CA ALA A 147 -37.69 55.83 27.08
C ALA A 147 -37.05 55.20 25.85
N GLN A 148 -36.57 53.97 26.01
CA GLN A 148 -36.02 53.15 24.94
C GLN A 148 -37.06 52.14 24.48
N VAL A 149 -37.15 51.91 23.17
CA VAL A 149 -37.97 50.86 22.57
C VAL A 149 -37.08 49.97 21.73
N SER A 150 -36.83 48.76 22.22
CA SER A 150 -36.13 47.70 21.47
C SER A 150 -37.12 47.05 20.52
N VAL A 151 -37.01 47.36 19.23
CA VAL A 151 -37.79 46.72 18.17
C VAL A 151 -37.01 45.52 17.65
N THR A 152 -37.55 44.32 17.81
CA THR A 152 -37.05 43.10 17.16
C THR A 152 -37.82 42.90 15.85
N VAL A 153 -37.09 42.69 14.76
CA VAL A 153 -37.66 42.31 13.47
C VAL A 153 -37.89 40.80 13.49
N LEU A 154 -39.12 40.37 13.22
CA LEU A 154 -39.48 38.95 13.12
C LEU A 154 -39.28 38.46 11.69
N ASP A 155 -38.70 37.27 11.61
CA ASP A 155 -38.41 36.52 10.41
C ASP A 155 -39.67 36.17 9.59
N THR A 156 -39.58 36.27 8.26
CA THR A 156 -40.60 35.77 7.33
C THR A 156 -39.95 34.95 6.21
N ASN A 157 -40.57 33.84 5.80
CA ASN A 157 -40.09 33.01 4.69
C ASN A 157 -40.20 33.77 3.35
N ASP A 158 -39.13 34.48 2.99
CA ASP A 158 -39.11 35.41 1.86
C ASP A 158 -37.87 35.27 0.98
N LEU A 159 -36.83 34.61 1.50
CA LEU A 159 -35.77 33.97 0.73
C LEU A 159 -36.15 32.52 0.40
N ASN A 160 -35.26 31.81 -0.29
CA ASN A 160 -35.40 30.40 -0.63
C ASN A 160 -33.99 29.79 -0.67
N PRO A 161 -33.84 28.46 -0.50
CA PRO A 161 -32.53 27.84 -0.46
C PRO A 161 -31.73 28.09 -1.75
N ILE A 162 -30.41 28.25 -1.64
CA ILE A 162 -29.52 28.41 -2.80
C ILE A 162 -28.37 27.39 -2.78
N PHE A 163 -28.26 26.62 -3.86
CA PHE A 163 -27.09 25.77 -4.10
C PHE A 163 -25.89 26.59 -4.55
N TYR A 164 -24.76 26.42 -3.86
CA TYR A 164 -23.45 26.94 -4.27
C TYR A 164 -22.36 25.89 -3.97
N PRO A 165 -21.81 25.17 -4.98
CA PRO A 165 -22.05 25.31 -6.42
C PRO A 165 -23.42 24.77 -6.88
N LYS A 166 -23.81 25.09 -8.12
CA LYS A 166 -25.01 24.58 -8.81
C LYS A 166 -24.79 23.27 -9.57
N GLU A 167 -23.54 22.86 -9.75
CA GLU A 167 -23.15 21.65 -10.46
C GLU A 167 -22.14 20.88 -9.60
N TYR A 168 -22.36 19.58 -9.44
CA TYR A 168 -21.52 18.67 -8.68
C TYR A 168 -21.09 17.50 -9.55
N ASN A 169 -19.80 17.20 -9.57
CA ASN A 169 -19.25 16.13 -10.40
C ASN A 169 -18.58 15.10 -9.49
N ALA A 170 -18.92 13.83 -9.64
CA ALA A 170 -18.22 12.74 -8.97
C ALA A 170 -17.93 11.61 -9.95
N SER A 171 -16.89 10.84 -9.66
CA SER A 171 -16.63 9.58 -10.35
C SER A 171 -16.54 8.44 -9.35
N VAL A 172 -17.33 7.41 -9.57
CA VAL A 172 -17.51 6.25 -8.69
C VAL A 172 -17.17 4.98 -9.46
N SER A 173 -16.56 3.99 -8.82
CA SER A 173 -16.25 2.72 -9.47
C SER A 173 -17.46 1.79 -9.43
N GLU A 174 -17.64 0.93 -10.44
CA GLU A 174 -18.80 0.03 -10.49
C GLU A 174 -18.80 -1.04 -9.37
N ASP A 175 -17.64 -1.30 -8.76
CA ASP A 175 -17.47 -2.18 -7.59
C ASP A 175 -17.77 -1.47 -6.24
N THR A 176 -18.18 -0.20 -6.26
CA THR A 176 -18.49 0.55 -5.04
C THR A 176 -19.62 -0.13 -4.26
N PRO A 177 -19.43 -0.46 -2.96
CA PRO A 177 -20.44 -1.13 -2.17
C PRO A 177 -21.69 -0.27 -1.97
N VAL A 178 -22.83 -0.94 -1.92
CA VAL A 178 -24.13 -0.32 -1.63
C VAL A 178 -24.10 0.35 -0.24
N HIS A 179 -24.83 1.45 -0.11
CA HIS A 179 -24.87 2.39 1.03
C HIS A 179 -23.60 3.23 1.25
N GLN A 180 -22.59 3.14 0.38
CA GLN A 180 -21.46 4.07 0.42
C GLN A 180 -21.89 5.48 -0.01
N SER A 181 -21.44 6.50 0.73
CA SER A 181 -21.57 7.91 0.38
C SER A 181 -20.68 8.27 -0.81
N ILE A 182 -21.25 8.92 -1.82
CA ILE A 182 -20.56 9.31 -3.06
C ILE A 182 -20.10 10.77 -2.97
N LEU A 183 -21.01 11.69 -2.64
CA LEU A 183 -20.75 13.11 -2.49
C LEU A 183 -21.78 13.77 -1.58
N LYS A 184 -21.51 15.01 -1.16
CA LYS A 184 -22.43 15.84 -0.39
C LYS A 184 -22.77 17.10 -1.19
N VAL A 185 -24.06 17.35 -1.43
CA VAL A 185 -24.53 18.65 -1.91
C VAL A 185 -24.79 19.59 -0.73
N VAL A 186 -24.66 20.89 -0.95
CA VAL A 186 -24.95 21.92 0.06
C VAL A 186 -25.75 23.04 -0.58
N ALA A 187 -26.88 23.35 0.03
CA ALA A 187 -27.61 24.59 -0.16
C ALA A 187 -27.57 25.38 1.16
N GLU A 188 -27.69 26.71 1.04
CA GLU A 188 -27.76 27.63 2.16
C GLU A 188 -29.07 28.43 2.08
N ASP A 189 -29.61 28.79 3.24
CA ASP A 189 -30.76 29.67 3.40
C ASP A 189 -30.45 30.61 4.57
N ALA A 190 -30.89 31.86 4.49
CA ALA A 190 -30.58 32.89 5.48
C ALA A 190 -31.75 33.16 6.45
N ASP A 191 -32.93 32.62 6.18
CA ASP A 191 -34.12 32.73 7.01
C ASP A 191 -33.97 31.89 8.31
N LEU A 192 -34.77 32.17 9.34
CA LEU A 192 -34.59 31.57 10.67
C LEU A 192 -35.51 30.38 10.98
N GLY A 193 -34.97 29.46 11.77
CA GLY A 193 -35.74 28.33 12.31
C GLY A 193 -36.25 27.43 11.18
N ARG A 194 -37.57 27.29 11.05
CA ARG A 194 -38.19 26.45 10.00
C ARG A 194 -38.10 27.06 8.60
N ASN A 195 -37.98 28.38 8.51
CA ASN A 195 -37.89 29.07 7.24
C ASN A 195 -36.50 28.82 6.59
N GLY A 196 -35.44 28.72 7.39
CA GLY A 196 -34.11 28.26 6.93
C GLY A 196 -33.82 26.75 7.06
N GLU A 197 -34.79 25.91 7.43
CA GLU A 197 -34.55 24.47 7.63
C GLU A 197 -34.65 23.70 6.29
N ILE A 198 -33.51 23.47 5.64
CA ILE A 198 -33.45 22.90 4.29
C ILE A 198 -33.61 21.38 4.27
N TYR A 199 -34.49 20.90 3.39
CA TYR A 199 -34.65 19.50 3.03
C TYR A 199 -34.19 19.22 1.59
N TYR A 200 -33.52 18.09 1.40
CA TYR A 200 -32.98 17.66 0.12
C TYR A 200 -33.74 16.46 -0.46
N SER A 201 -34.04 16.49 -1.76
CA SER A 201 -34.63 15.37 -2.50
C SER A 201 -34.11 15.32 -3.93
N PHE A 202 -34.33 14.22 -4.66
CA PHE A 202 -34.19 14.25 -6.12
C PHE A 202 -35.43 14.88 -6.75
N ALA A 203 -35.28 15.37 -7.98
CA ALA A 203 -36.38 15.89 -8.79
C ALA A 203 -37.13 14.79 -9.56
N GLU A 204 -36.46 13.66 -9.77
CA GLU A 204 -36.97 12.43 -10.40
C GLU A 204 -36.58 11.27 -9.48
N ASP A 205 -37.49 10.31 -9.28
CA ASP A 205 -37.22 9.14 -8.43
C ASP A 205 -36.16 8.24 -9.08
N THR A 206 -35.20 7.76 -8.27
CA THR A 206 -34.15 6.84 -8.73
C THR A 206 -33.92 5.75 -7.71
N ASP A 207 -33.91 4.50 -8.17
CA ASP A 207 -33.63 3.34 -7.33
C ASP A 207 -32.12 3.13 -7.09
N GLN A 208 -31.26 3.77 -7.90
CA GLN A 208 -29.81 3.59 -7.87
C GLN A 208 -29.13 4.43 -6.79
N PHE A 209 -29.68 5.58 -6.43
CA PHE A 209 -29.09 6.53 -5.48
C PHE A 209 -30.11 6.98 -4.43
N ALA A 210 -29.66 7.22 -3.21
CA ALA A 210 -30.46 7.85 -2.15
C ALA A 210 -29.77 9.11 -1.64
N ILE A 211 -30.53 10.19 -1.46
CA ILE A 211 -30.07 11.41 -0.81
C ILE A 211 -30.63 11.50 0.60
N HIS A 212 -29.76 11.74 1.59
CA HIS A 212 -30.20 11.96 2.96
C HIS A 212 -30.86 13.35 3.08
N PRO A 213 -32.12 13.44 3.53
CA PRO A 213 -32.95 14.64 3.37
C PRO A 213 -32.57 15.85 4.23
N VAL A 214 -31.45 15.80 4.98
CA VAL A 214 -31.03 16.86 5.90
C VAL A 214 -29.52 17.13 5.77
N THR A 215 -28.72 16.08 5.56
CA THR A 215 -27.27 16.23 5.39
C THR A 215 -26.86 16.48 3.94
N GLY A 216 -27.74 16.29 2.95
CA GLY A 216 -27.41 16.44 1.53
C GLY A 216 -26.42 15.38 1.00
N ILE A 217 -26.15 14.32 1.77
CA ILE A 217 -25.26 13.23 1.34
C ILE A 217 -26.00 12.34 0.35
N ILE A 218 -25.44 12.19 -0.84
CA ILE A 218 -25.86 11.21 -1.85
C ILE A 218 -25.07 9.93 -1.61
N SER A 219 -25.79 8.81 -1.57
CA SER A 219 -25.29 7.47 -1.30
C SER A 219 -25.83 6.47 -2.33
N LEU A 220 -25.14 5.35 -2.49
CA LEU A 220 -25.53 4.31 -3.43
C LEU A 220 -26.64 3.40 -2.84
N SER A 221 -27.69 3.13 -3.60
CA SER A 221 -28.83 2.29 -3.18
C SER A 221 -28.87 0.91 -3.87
N GLN A 222 -28.30 0.79 -5.06
CA GLN A 222 -28.15 -0.48 -5.80
C GLN A 222 -26.77 -0.60 -6.42
N PRO A 223 -26.26 -1.82 -6.72
CA PRO A 223 -24.97 -1.99 -7.38
C PRO A 223 -24.91 -1.27 -8.73
N LEU A 224 -23.78 -0.61 -9.01
CA LEU A 224 -23.55 0.03 -10.30
C LEU A 224 -23.04 -0.99 -11.33
N ARG A 225 -23.34 -0.72 -12.60
CA ARG A 225 -22.88 -1.53 -13.73
C ARG A 225 -22.53 -0.60 -14.88
N TYR A 226 -21.25 -0.56 -15.25
CA TYR A 226 -20.77 0.36 -16.28
C TYR A 226 -21.49 0.16 -17.62
N ASP A 227 -21.80 -1.10 -17.95
CA ASP A 227 -22.44 -1.48 -19.23
C ASP A 227 -23.95 -1.14 -19.28
N GLU A 228 -24.58 -0.83 -18.14
CA GLU A 228 -25.99 -0.36 -18.07
C GLU A 228 -26.09 1.18 -18.09
N GLY A 229 -25.05 1.88 -17.65
CA GLY A 229 -24.97 3.34 -17.74
C GLY A 229 -23.64 3.90 -17.21
N ALA A 230 -22.85 4.55 -18.07
CA ALA A 230 -21.57 5.15 -17.68
C ALA A 230 -21.71 6.55 -17.04
N TYR A 231 -22.88 7.19 -17.17
CA TYR A 231 -23.16 8.54 -16.66
C TYR A 231 -24.59 8.63 -16.14
N HIS A 232 -24.76 9.22 -14.96
CA HIS A 232 -26.06 9.57 -14.39
C HIS A 232 -26.11 11.10 -14.16
N ASP A 233 -27.03 11.80 -14.81
CA ASP A 233 -27.33 13.23 -14.55
C ASP A 233 -28.55 13.28 -13.62
N LEU A 234 -28.31 13.59 -12.34
CA LEU A 234 -29.34 13.70 -11.31
C LEU A 234 -29.61 15.17 -11.02
N THR A 235 -30.89 15.57 -11.01
CA THR A 235 -31.26 16.90 -10.50
C THR A 235 -31.66 16.79 -9.03
N VAL A 236 -30.97 17.51 -8.16
CA VAL A 236 -31.27 17.60 -6.72
C VAL A 236 -32.04 18.87 -6.43
N LEU A 237 -33.06 18.76 -5.60
CA LEU A 237 -33.87 19.84 -5.07
C LEU A 237 -33.44 20.19 -3.65
N ALA A 238 -33.50 21.47 -3.31
CA ALA A 238 -33.45 21.96 -1.93
C ALA A 238 -34.70 22.81 -1.66
N GLN A 239 -35.38 22.53 -0.55
CA GLN A 239 -36.62 23.18 -0.14
C GLN A 239 -36.61 23.48 1.35
N ASP A 240 -37.01 24.68 1.73
CA ASP A 240 -37.29 25.07 3.12
C ASP A 240 -38.58 24.42 3.67
N ARG A 241 -38.85 24.63 4.97
CA ARG A 241 -40.12 24.26 5.61
C ARG A 241 -41.01 25.46 5.91
N GLY A 242 -40.68 26.64 5.39
CA GLY A 242 -41.45 27.83 5.64
C GLY A 242 -42.79 27.80 4.91
N VAL A 243 -43.77 28.50 5.47
CA VAL A 243 -45.06 28.66 4.81
C VAL A 243 -44.99 29.89 3.92
N VAL A 244 -45.02 29.70 2.60
CA VAL A 244 -45.00 30.80 1.63
C VAL A 244 -46.26 31.64 1.77
N PHE A 245 -46.13 32.86 2.29
CA PHE A 245 -47.23 33.83 2.40
C PHE A 245 -47.49 34.63 1.11
N ARG A 246 -46.81 34.31 0.01
CA ARG A 246 -46.98 34.95 -1.30
C ARG A 246 -48.05 34.23 -2.14
N SER A 247 -49.17 34.89 -2.39
CA SER A 247 -50.18 34.43 -3.36
C SER A 247 -49.59 34.28 -4.76
N GLY A 248 -49.28 33.05 -5.17
CA GLY A 248 -48.90 32.71 -6.56
C GLY A 248 -47.60 31.93 -6.74
N GLY A 249 -46.86 31.60 -5.67
CA GLY A 249 -45.65 30.78 -5.76
C GLY A 249 -45.79 29.47 -4.98
N SER A 250 -45.63 28.33 -5.66
CA SER A 250 -45.17 27.10 -4.98
C SER A 250 -43.82 27.38 -4.33
N GLY A 251 -43.52 26.76 -3.18
CA GLY A 251 -42.21 26.87 -2.52
C GLY A 251 -41.08 26.73 -3.53
N MET A 252 -40.21 27.74 -3.64
CA MET A 252 -39.43 27.97 -4.84
C MET A 252 -38.14 27.13 -4.79
N VAL A 253 -38.31 25.83 -5.02
CA VAL A 253 -37.25 24.82 -4.90
C VAL A 253 -36.00 25.20 -5.67
N SER A 254 -34.88 25.25 -4.96
CA SER A 254 -33.56 25.37 -5.58
C SER A 254 -33.23 24.10 -6.34
N LYS A 255 -32.43 24.21 -7.41
CA LYS A 255 -31.98 23.06 -8.20
C LYS A 255 -30.47 23.06 -8.38
N ALA A 256 -29.85 21.90 -8.20
CA ALA A 256 -28.47 21.62 -8.60
C ALA A 256 -28.42 20.38 -9.50
N LYS A 257 -27.47 20.36 -10.43
CA LYS A 257 -27.15 19.19 -11.25
C LYS A 257 -26.04 18.39 -10.58
N VAL A 258 -26.15 17.07 -10.65
CA VAL A 258 -25.17 16.13 -10.09
C VAL A 258 -24.84 15.10 -11.15
N LEU A 259 -23.63 15.19 -11.72
CA LEU A 259 -23.12 14.26 -12.71
C LEU A 259 -22.27 13.19 -12.01
N ILE A 260 -22.76 11.95 -12.02
CA ILE A 260 -22.03 10.78 -11.52
C ILE A 260 -21.51 9.98 -12.71
N GLN A 261 -20.19 9.94 -12.86
CA GLN A 261 -19.51 9.11 -13.86
C GLN A 261 -19.16 7.74 -13.25
N VAL A 262 -19.69 6.67 -13.82
CA VAL A 262 -19.30 5.31 -13.44
C VAL A 262 -17.98 4.97 -14.15
N ARG A 263 -17.01 4.49 -13.38
CA ARG A 263 -15.74 3.97 -13.90
C ARG A 263 -15.79 2.44 -13.90
N LYS A 264 -15.47 1.85 -15.05
CA LYS A 264 -15.24 0.40 -15.16
C LYS A 264 -14.08 0.00 -14.22
N VAL A 265 -14.11 -1.22 -13.68
CA VAL A 265 -13.08 -1.76 -12.77
C VAL A 265 -12.31 -2.89 -13.44
N ASN A 266 -11.07 -3.13 -13.00
CA ASN A 266 -10.24 -4.23 -13.45
C ASN A 266 -10.53 -5.49 -12.61
N PHE A 267 -11.36 -6.39 -13.12
CA PHE A 267 -11.89 -7.55 -12.41
C PHE A 267 -11.04 -8.80 -12.55
N ASN A 268 -10.34 -8.94 -13.67
CA ASN A 268 -9.47 -10.06 -13.95
C ASN A 268 -8.00 -9.66 -13.79
N ALA A 269 -7.11 -10.65 -13.89
CA ALA A 269 -5.68 -10.44 -14.00
C ALA A 269 -5.19 -11.31 -15.17
N PRO A 270 -4.05 -10.95 -15.81
CA PRO A 270 -3.62 -11.64 -17.02
C PRO A 270 -3.45 -13.15 -16.83
N GLU A 271 -3.99 -13.98 -17.72
CA GLU A 271 -3.77 -15.42 -17.68
C GLU A 271 -2.54 -15.79 -18.53
N ILE A 272 -1.50 -16.36 -17.89
CA ILE A 272 -0.27 -16.80 -18.57
C ILE A 272 -0.36 -18.29 -18.94
N ARG A 273 -0.33 -18.58 -20.25
CA ARG A 273 -0.27 -19.95 -20.80
C ARG A 273 1.06 -20.14 -21.53
N VAL A 274 1.72 -21.27 -21.29
CA VAL A 274 3.08 -21.53 -21.79
C VAL A 274 3.11 -22.81 -22.59
N ARG A 275 3.65 -22.75 -23.81
CA ARG A 275 3.92 -23.89 -24.71
C ARG A 275 5.43 -24.01 -24.86
N ARG A 276 6.05 -24.87 -24.04
CA ARG A 276 7.50 -25.13 -24.05
C ARG A 276 7.90 -26.17 -25.09
N HIS A 277 9.11 -26.06 -25.63
CA HIS A 277 9.76 -27.18 -26.29
C HIS A 277 10.05 -28.29 -25.24
N PRO A 278 9.97 -29.59 -25.58
CA PRO A 278 10.06 -30.66 -24.58
C PRO A 278 11.41 -30.74 -23.87
N GLN A 279 12.52 -30.45 -24.57
CA GLN A 279 13.88 -30.39 -24.01
C GLN A 279 14.69 -29.33 -24.77
N ILE A 280 15.57 -28.58 -24.07
CA ILE A 280 16.66 -27.82 -24.73
C ILE A 280 17.93 -28.64 -24.55
N VAL A 281 18.70 -28.83 -25.61
CA VAL A 281 20.05 -29.39 -25.51
C VAL A 281 21.00 -28.28 -25.06
N GLU A 282 21.91 -28.57 -24.13
CA GLU A 282 22.92 -27.58 -23.74
C GLU A 282 23.87 -27.21 -24.89
N ASN A 283 24.62 -26.12 -24.75
CA ASN A 283 25.43 -25.51 -25.80
C ASN A 283 24.67 -25.21 -27.13
N SER A 284 23.35 -25.40 -27.19
CA SER A 284 22.57 -25.15 -28.38
C SER A 284 22.36 -23.65 -28.61
N ASN A 285 22.40 -23.26 -29.88
CA ASN A 285 21.96 -21.96 -30.36
C ASN A 285 20.44 -21.91 -30.56
N ALA A 286 19.67 -22.59 -29.69
CA ALA A 286 18.22 -22.68 -29.82
C ALA A 286 17.57 -21.32 -29.50
N ASP A 287 17.36 -20.50 -30.54
CA ASP A 287 16.86 -19.12 -30.41
C ASP A 287 15.57 -18.99 -29.58
N ILE A 288 14.70 -20.03 -29.54
CA ILE A 288 13.41 -20.00 -28.84
C ILE A 288 13.21 -21.28 -27.99
N TYR A 289 13.06 -21.10 -26.68
CA TYR A 289 12.70 -22.14 -25.72
C TYR A 289 11.20 -22.45 -25.71
N ALA A 290 10.39 -21.41 -25.61
CA ALA A 290 8.97 -21.53 -25.32
C ALA A 290 8.18 -20.35 -25.86
N ILE A 291 6.93 -20.60 -26.24
CA ILE A 291 5.96 -19.56 -26.61
C ILE A 291 5.03 -19.35 -25.42
N VAL A 292 4.84 -18.10 -25.03
CA VAL A 292 3.98 -17.65 -23.93
C VAL A 292 2.84 -16.83 -24.51
N ASN A 293 1.61 -17.29 -24.31
CA ASN A 293 0.41 -16.53 -24.63
C ASN A 293 -0.17 -15.96 -23.33
N VAL A 294 -0.27 -14.65 -23.26
CA VAL A 294 -0.86 -13.89 -22.15
C VAL A 294 -2.17 -13.29 -22.63
N SER A 295 -3.26 -13.63 -21.95
CA SER A 295 -4.60 -13.14 -22.29
C SER A 295 -5.34 -12.70 -21.04
N ASP A 296 -5.89 -11.50 -21.04
CA ASP A 296 -6.84 -11.06 -20.02
C ASP A 296 -8.29 -11.23 -20.54
N LYS A 297 -9.25 -11.30 -19.62
CA LYS A 297 -10.69 -11.45 -19.91
C LYS A 297 -11.42 -10.09 -19.92
N ASP A 298 -10.82 -9.05 -19.36
CA ASP A 298 -11.41 -7.72 -19.35
C ASP A 298 -11.29 -7.02 -20.71
N SER A 299 -12.01 -5.91 -20.86
CA SER A 299 -12.14 -5.18 -22.14
C SER A 299 -11.48 -3.80 -22.09
N GLY A 300 -11.05 -3.31 -23.24
CA GLY A 300 -10.34 -2.03 -23.35
C GLY A 300 -9.00 -2.07 -22.61
N ILE A 301 -8.63 -0.96 -21.94
CA ILE A 301 -7.34 -0.83 -21.24
C ILE A 301 -7.13 -1.90 -20.13
N HIS A 302 -8.20 -2.41 -19.53
CA HIS A 302 -8.10 -3.44 -18.50
C HIS A 302 -7.68 -4.79 -19.08
N GLY A 303 -8.13 -5.07 -20.32
CA GLY A 303 -7.71 -6.25 -21.08
C GLY A 303 -6.33 -6.14 -21.77
N GLU A 304 -5.66 -4.98 -21.69
CA GLU A 304 -4.37 -4.78 -22.37
C GLU A 304 -3.19 -5.16 -21.50
N ILE A 305 -2.39 -6.12 -21.97
CA ILE A 305 -1.14 -6.50 -21.32
C ILE A 305 -0.12 -5.36 -21.44
N LYS A 306 0.38 -4.89 -20.30
CA LYS A 306 1.41 -3.84 -20.19
C LYS A 306 2.81 -4.40 -20.42
N SER A 307 3.14 -5.48 -19.72
CA SER A 307 4.43 -6.19 -19.86
C SER A 307 4.32 -7.65 -19.43
N LEU A 308 5.27 -8.45 -19.94
CA LEU A 308 5.57 -9.81 -19.49
C LEU A 308 7.10 -9.86 -19.27
N GLU A 309 7.52 -10.25 -18.07
CA GLU A 309 8.91 -10.18 -17.61
C GLU A 309 9.32 -11.47 -16.88
N ILE A 310 10.61 -11.83 -16.93
CA ILE A 310 11.20 -12.82 -16.01
C ILE A 310 11.60 -12.03 -14.75
N VAL A 311 11.11 -12.45 -13.59
CA VAL A 311 11.37 -11.76 -12.30
C VAL A 311 12.25 -12.58 -11.34
N ASP A 312 12.45 -13.86 -11.62
CA ASP A 312 13.22 -14.79 -10.79
C ASP A 312 13.58 -16.06 -11.61
N GLY A 313 14.57 -16.82 -11.13
CA GLY A 313 14.96 -18.12 -11.70
C GLY A 313 15.97 -18.10 -12.85
N ASP A 314 16.51 -16.93 -13.19
CA ASP A 314 17.63 -16.74 -14.13
C ASP A 314 18.49 -15.54 -13.66
N PRO A 315 19.42 -15.74 -12.71
CA PRO A 315 20.18 -14.65 -12.10
C PRO A 315 21.19 -14.02 -13.07
N ASP A 316 21.71 -14.79 -14.02
CA ASP A 316 22.74 -14.34 -14.95
C ASP A 316 22.18 -13.80 -16.28
N GLY A 317 20.87 -13.92 -16.53
CA GLY A 317 20.21 -13.44 -17.74
C GLY A 317 20.55 -14.27 -18.98
N HIS A 318 20.43 -15.60 -18.88
CA HIS A 318 20.49 -16.52 -20.02
C HIS A 318 19.25 -16.43 -20.91
N PHE A 319 18.08 -16.04 -20.38
CA PHE A 319 16.81 -16.01 -21.07
C PHE A 319 16.27 -14.59 -21.26
N ARG A 320 15.55 -14.34 -22.35
CA ARG A 320 14.87 -13.07 -22.62
C ARG A 320 13.49 -13.28 -23.21
N ILE A 321 12.55 -12.45 -22.78
CA ILE A 321 11.21 -12.39 -23.39
C ILE A 321 11.20 -11.39 -24.53
N ARG A 322 10.73 -11.81 -25.72
CA ARG A 322 10.44 -10.93 -26.86
C ARG A 322 8.97 -11.04 -27.25
N PRO A 323 8.24 -9.91 -27.43
CA PRO A 323 6.90 -9.95 -28.02
C PRO A 323 6.98 -10.39 -29.49
N THR A 324 6.01 -11.18 -29.95
CA THR A 324 5.88 -11.55 -31.37
C THR A 324 5.01 -10.53 -32.11
N GLN A 325 4.73 -10.78 -33.40
CA GLN A 325 3.77 -9.99 -34.17
C GLN A 325 2.31 -10.22 -33.74
N GLN A 326 2.02 -11.29 -32.98
CA GLN A 326 0.68 -11.59 -32.48
C GLN A 326 0.45 -10.91 -31.11
N LYS A 327 -0.68 -10.20 -30.96
CA LYS A 327 -1.00 -9.51 -29.71
C LYS A 327 -1.14 -10.52 -28.57
N GLY A 328 -0.37 -10.32 -27.49
CA GLY A 328 -0.37 -11.19 -26.32
C GLY A 328 0.50 -12.44 -26.45
N GLU A 329 1.26 -12.59 -27.52
CA GLU A 329 2.21 -13.70 -27.68
C GLU A 329 3.66 -13.23 -27.54
N TYR A 330 4.47 -14.04 -26.86
CA TYR A 330 5.86 -13.75 -26.55
C TYR A 330 6.70 -15.01 -26.70
N ASN A 331 7.91 -14.88 -27.24
CA ASN A 331 8.92 -15.93 -27.23
C ASN A 331 9.83 -15.76 -26.02
N ILE A 332 10.14 -16.85 -25.31
CA ILE A 332 11.29 -16.94 -24.43
C ILE A 332 12.47 -17.39 -25.28
N GLU A 333 13.43 -16.50 -25.47
CA GLU A 333 14.65 -16.70 -26.24
C GLU A 333 15.83 -17.04 -25.33
N VAL A 334 16.77 -17.84 -25.85
CA VAL A 334 18.05 -18.13 -25.20
C VAL A 334 19.09 -17.14 -25.73
N LEU A 335 19.73 -16.37 -24.83
CA LEU A 335 20.71 -15.33 -25.17
C LEU A 335 22.17 -15.76 -24.97
N LYS A 336 22.39 -16.68 -24.04
CA LYS A 336 23.70 -17.19 -23.67
C LYS A 336 23.66 -18.71 -23.81
N LEU A 337 24.80 -19.30 -24.16
CA LEU A 337 24.93 -20.75 -24.13
C LEU A 337 24.57 -21.25 -22.73
N LEU A 338 23.72 -22.29 -22.71
CA LEU A 338 23.31 -22.96 -21.49
C LEU A 338 24.28 -24.11 -21.25
N ASP A 339 24.70 -24.27 -20.00
CA ASP A 339 25.67 -25.24 -19.51
C ASP A 339 24.99 -25.96 -18.32
N ARG A 340 24.88 -27.28 -18.42
CA ARG A 340 24.18 -28.14 -17.47
C ARG A 340 25.08 -28.46 -16.27
N GLU A 341 26.38 -28.62 -16.44
CA GLU A 341 27.32 -28.86 -15.34
C GLU A 341 27.37 -27.66 -14.37
N SER A 342 27.27 -26.44 -14.91
CA SER A 342 27.12 -25.20 -14.15
C SER A 342 25.76 -25.12 -13.43
N THR A 343 24.70 -25.72 -13.97
CA THR A 343 23.35 -25.68 -13.40
C THR A 343 22.60 -27.03 -13.40
N PRO A 344 23.06 -28.06 -12.63
CA PRO A 344 22.56 -29.43 -12.77
C PRO A 344 21.08 -29.64 -12.39
N GLN A 345 20.47 -28.68 -11.69
CA GLN A 345 19.04 -28.71 -11.33
C GLN A 345 18.14 -28.07 -12.41
N GLY A 346 18.74 -27.48 -13.45
CA GLY A 346 18.06 -26.64 -14.44
C GLY A 346 17.59 -25.29 -13.89
N TYR A 347 16.82 -24.57 -14.69
CA TYR A 347 16.29 -23.24 -14.36
C TYR A 347 14.80 -23.31 -14.04
N THR A 348 14.28 -22.42 -13.19
CA THR A 348 12.84 -22.32 -12.92
C THR A 348 12.38 -20.88 -13.10
N LEU A 349 12.16 -20.49 -14.36
CA LEU A 349 11.83 -19.12 -14.74
C LEU A 349 10.49 -18.71 -14.13
N LYS A 350 10.48 -17.65 -13.33
CA LYS A 350 9.26 -17.06 -12.78
C LYS A 350 8.85 -15.89 -13.67
N LEU A 351 7.80 -16.10 -14.46
CA LEU A 351 7.19 -15.07 -15.29
C LEU A 351 6.25 -14.21 -14.45
N ARG A 352 6.23 -12.90 -14.71
CA ARG A 352 5.22 -11.94 -14.24
C ARG A 352 4.58 -11.24 -15.43
N ALA A 353 3.25 -11.30 -15.51
CA ALA A 353 2.46 -10.48 -16.45
C ALA A 353 1.72 -9.38 -15.69
N ILE A 354 1.64 -8.19 -16.27
CA ILE A 354 0.92 -7.04 -15.70
C ILE A 354 0.02 -6.45 -16.78
N ASP A 355 -1.22 -6.10 -16.45
CA ASP A 355 -2.14 -5.37 -17.33
C ASP A 355 -1.96 -3.84 -17.30
N ARG A 356 -2.75 -3.13 -18.09
CA ARG A 356 -2.91 -1.65 -18.08
C ARG A 356 -4.19 -1.22 -17.34
N GLY A 357 -4.68 -2.08 -16.44
CA GLY A 357 -5.88 -1.86 -15.65
C GLY A 357 -5.75 -0.72 -14.66
N ILE A 358 -6.91 -0.26 -14.15
CA ILE A 358 -6.99 0.70 -13.06
C ILE A 358 -7.90 0.12 -11.96
N PRO A 359 -7.35 -0.36 -10.82
CA PRO A 359 -5.93 -0.57 -10.56
C PRO A 359 -5.32 -1.66 -11.46
N PRO A 360 -4.01 -1.62 -11.72
CA PRO A 360 -3.36 -2.66 -12.50
C PRO A 360 -3.31 -3.96 -11.70
N ARG A 361 -3.47 -5.09 -12.39
CA ARG A 361 -3.38 -6.42 -11.77
C ARG A 361 -2.30 -7.24 -12.46
N GLU A 362 -1.81 -8.23 -11.73
CA GLU A 362 -0.66 -9.02 -12.13
C GLU A 362 -0.84 -10.50 -11.82
N SER A 363 -0.12 -11.34 -12.55
CA SER A 363 -0.10 -12.78 -12.36
C SER A 363 1.29 -13.35 -12.54
N TYR A 364 1.50 -14.54 -11.96
CA TYR A 364 2.79 -15.21 -11.93
C TYR A 364 2.70 -16.63 -12.47
N LYS A 365 3.74 -17.07 -13.18
CA LYS A 365 3.85 -18.45 -13.68
C LYS A 365 5.29 -18.95 -13.61
N SER A 366 5.52 -20.04 -12.88
CA SER A 366 6.79 -20.77 -12.89
C SER A 366 6.87 -21.72 -14.09
N VAL A 367 8.01 -21.72 -14.79
CA VAL A 367 8.30 -22.55 -15.96
C VAL A 367 9.64 -23.27 -15.73
N PRO A 368 9.63 -24.57 -15.41
CA PRO A 368 10.86 -25.33 -15.24
C PRO A 368 11.47 -25.69 -16.60
N VAL A 369 12.75 -25.35 -16.74
CA VAL A 369 13.64 -25.60 -17.88
C VAL A 369 14.56 -26.76 -17.50
N HIS A 370 14.41 -27.86 -18.22
CA HIS A 370 15.31 -29.01 -18.11
C HIS A 370 16.21 -29.02 -19.34
N LEU A 371 17.52 -29.04 -19.10
CA LEU A 371 18.52 -29.22 -20.13
C LEU A 371 18.68 -30.71 -20.43
N ALA A 372 18.92 -31.04 -21.69
CA ALA A 372 19.38 -32.34 -22.12
C ALA A 372 20.91 -32.29 -22.26
N ASP A 373 21.53 -33.21 -21.54
CA ASP A 373 22.96 -33.43 -21.43
C ASP A 373 23.62 -33.75 -22.78
N LEU A 374 24.75 -33.10 -23.05
CA LEU A 374 25.69 -33.45 -24.11
C LEU A 374 26.93 -34.10 -23.52
N ASN A 375 27.53 -35.02 -24.27
CA ASN A 375 28.79 -35.65 -23.89
C ASN A 375 29.97 -34.70 -24.18
N ASP A 376 30.03 -33.57 -23.48
CA ASP A 376 30.98 -32.49 -23.74
C ASP A 376 32.12 -32.38 -22.70
N ASN A 377 32.02 -33.05 -21.56
CA ASN A 377 33.17 -33.30 -20.68
C ASN A 377 33.85 -34.63 -21.04
N ALA A 378 35.03 -34.86 -20.47
CA ALA A 378 35.79 -36.08 -20.68
C ALA A 378 36.13 -36.70 -19.32
N PRO A 379 36.29 -38.03 -19.21
CA PRO A 379 36.58 -38.66 -17.93
C PRO A 379 37.89 -38.11 -17.35
N VAL A 380 37.90 -37.67 -16.09
CA VAL A 380 39.10 -37.10 -15.43
C VAL A 380 39.62 -38.03 -14.35
N PHE A 381 40.86 -38.50 -14.49
CA PHE A 381 41.55 -39.21 -13.41
C PHE A 381 41.94 -38.26 -12.27
N SER A 382 41.77 -38.70 -11.01
CA SER A 382 42.15 -37.91 -9.83
C SER A 382 43.67 -37.63 -9.69
N LYS A 383 44.50 -38.32 -10.48
CA LYS A 383 45.96 -38.18 -10.57
C LYS A 383 46.42 -38.55 -11.98
N GLU A 384 47.42 -37.85 -12.51
CA GLU A 384 48.10 -38.23 -13.76
C GLU A 384 48.95 -39.49 -13.60
N ILE A 385 49.55 -39.66 -12.41
CA ILE A 385 50.40 -40.79 -12.04
C ILE A 385 49.90 -41.39 -10.72
N TYR A 386 49.58 -42.68 -10.76
CA TYR A 386 49.36 -43.51 -9.59
C TYR A 386 50.61 -44.34 -9.33
N GLU A 387 50.98 -44.50 -8.06
CA GLU A 387 52.14 -45.29 -7.65
C GLU A 387 51.68 -46.28 -6.56
N VAL A 388 52.04 -47.54 -6.73
CA VAL A 388 51.69 -48.64 -5.81
C VAL A 388 52.87 -49.59 -5.68
N LYS A 389 52.96 -50.25 -4.53
CA LYS A 389 53.96 -51.27 -4.25
C LYS A 389 53.28 -52.61 -3.97
N VAL A 390 53.92 -53.70 -4.38
CA VAL A 390 53.41 -55.06 -4.18
C VAL A 390 54.58 -56.03 -3.99
N PRO A 391 54.59 -56.89 -2.95
CA PRO A 391 55.62 -57.92 -2.83
C PRO A 391 55.44 -58.97 -3.93
N GLU A 392 56.53 -59.54 -4.44
CA GLU A 392 56.41 -60.49 -5.57
C GLU A 392 55.64 -61.77 -5.23
N ILE A 393 55.78 -62.24 -3.98
CA ILE A 393 55.02 -63.35 -3.37
C ILE A 393 53.52 -63.06 -3.18
N ALA A 394 53.03 -61.91 -3.64
CA ALA A 394 51.60 -61.60 -3.62
C ALA A 394 50.83 -62.62 -4.47
N PRO A 395 49.74 -63.24 -3.95
CA PRO A 395 48.97 -64.22 -4.70
C PRO A 395 48.29 -63.57 -5.92
N ILE A 396 47.94 -64.41 -6.89
CA ILE A 396 47.13 -64.02 -8.05
C ILE A 396 45.78 -63.45 -7.58
N ASN A 397 45.28 -62.40 -8.24
CA ASN A 397 44.12 -61.59 -7.87
C ASN A 397 44.30 -60.75 -6.59
N THR A 398 45.54 -60.36 -6.24
CA THR A 398 45.78 -59.38 -5.18
C THR A 398 45.33 -57.98 -5.63
N PRO A 399 44.44 -57.28 -4.89
CA PRO A 399 44.06 -55.91 -5.21
C PRO A 399 45.21 -54.94 -4.93
N LEU A 400 45.56 -54.12 -5.91
CA LEU A 400 46.69 -53.18 -5.84
C LEU A 400 46.22 -51.77 -5.47
N ILE A 401 45.42 -51.16 -6.35
CA ILE A 401 44.98 -49.78 -6.22
C ILE A 401 43.68 -49.56 -6.98
N ARG A 402 42.81 -48.72 -6.42
CA ARG A 402 41.59 -48.25 -7.09
C ARG A 402 41.86 -46.90 -7.75
N LEU A 403 41.82 -46.87 -9.07
CA LEU A 403 41.88 -45.64 -9.85
C LEU A 403 40.56 -44.90 -9.68
N LYS A 404 40.63 -43.61 -9.35
CA LYS A 404 39.44 -42.75 -9.25
C LYS A 404 39.35 -41.91 -10.52
N VAL A 405 38.24 -42.07 -11.22
CA VAL A 405 37.86 -41.29 -12.38
C VAL A 405 36.50 -40.67 -12.11
N THR A 406 36.31 -39.43 -12.52
CA THR A 406 35.04 -38.71 -12.46
C THR A 406 34.79 -38.08 -13.81
N ASP A 407 33.55 -38.18 -14.28
CA ASP A 407 33.05 -37.41 -15.41
C ASP A 407 31.95 -36.46 -14.91
N ALA A 408 31.75 -35.34 -15.59
CA ALA A 408 30.86 -34.27 -15.15
C ALA A 408 29.44 -34.39 -15.74
N ASP A 409 29.31 -35.04 -16.89
CA ASP A 409 28.07 -35.22 -17.68
C ASP A 409 26.98 -36.04 -16.93
N GLU A 410 25.93 -36.50 -17.62
CA GLU A 410 24.82 -37.25 -17.00
C GLU A 410 24.64 -38.68 -17.52
N GLY A 411 24.25 -39.58 -16.60
CA GLY A 411 23.77 -40.92 -16.94
C GLY A 411 24.81 -41.77 -17.66
N LYS A 412 24.64 -41.98 -18.97
CA LYS A 412 25.57 -42.76 -19.80
C LYS A 412 26.81 -41.98 -20.22
N ASN A 413 26.67 -40.67 -20.39
CA ASN A 413 27.78 -39.81 -20.75
C ASN A 413 28.76 -39.74 -19.56
N ALA A 414 28.25 -39.65 -18.32
CA ALA A 414 29.09 -39.79 -17.12
C ALA A 414 29.50 -41.23 -16.74
N GLN A 415 29.05 -42.27 -17.44
CA GLN A 415 29.40 -43.65 -17.11
C GLN A 415 30.74 -44.01 -17.75
N VAL A 416 31.76 -44.32 -16.94
CA VAL A 416 33.12 -44.55 -17.41
C VAL A 416 33.51 -46.03 -17.29
N PHE A 417 34.17 -46.58 -18.32
CA PHE A 417 34.88 -47.86 -18.23
C PHE A 417 36.39 -47.67 -18.37
N LEU A 418 37.16 -48.43 -17.59
CA LEU A 418 38.62 -48.40 -17.60
C LEU A 418 39.23 -49.62 -18.31
N GLU A 419 40.29 -49.39 -19.08
CA GLU A 419 41.04 -50.42 -19.81
C GLU A 419 42.55 -50.17 -19.73
N ILE A 420 43.35 -51.24 -19.62
CA ILE A 420 44.81 -51.14 -19.69
C ILE A 420 45.22 -51.16 -21.16
N VAL A 421 45.70 -50.03 -21.68
CA VAL A 421 46.01 -49.83 -23.10
C VAL A 421 47.51 -49.93 -23.43
N GLY A 422 48.38 -50.13 -22.44
CA GLY A 422 49.82 -50.39 -22.66
C GLY A 422 50.61 -50.62 -21.36
N GLY A 423 51.82 -51.15 -21.47
CA GLY A 423 52.72 -51.45 -20.35
C GLY A 423 52.46 -52.80 -19.65
N ASN A 424 51.53 -53.60 -20.18
CA ASN A 424 51.05 -54.87 -19.64
C ASN A 424 51.26 -56.02 -20.64
N GLU A 425 52.41 -56.01 -21.34
CA GLU A 425 52.66 -56.89 -22.49
C GLU A 425 52.73 -58.38 -22.11
N GLY A 426 53.07 -58.71 -20.87
CA GLY A 426 53.04 -60.08 -20.33
C GLY A 426 51.69 -60.48 -19.70
N GLY A 427 50.70 -59.57 -19.71
CA GLY A 427 49.39 -59.81 -19.11
C GLY A 427 49.42 -59.93 -17.59
N GLU A 428 50.41 -59.34 -16.91
CA GLU A 428 50.64 -59.55 -15.48
C GLU A 428 49.61 -58.87 -14.57
N PHE A 429 48.85 -57.91 -15.10
CA PHE A 429 47.79 -57.18 -14.39
C PHE A 429 46.48 -57.20 -15.17
N HIS A 430 45.37 -57.06 -14.43
CA HIS A 430 44.06 -56.80 -15.01
C HIS A 430 43.31 -55.75 -14.20
N ILE A 431 42.43 -55.00 -14.84
CA ILE A 431 41.60 -53.98 -14.19
C ILE A 431 40.12 -54.39 -14.28
N ASN A 432 39.37 -54.17 -13.20
CA ASN A 432 37.92 -54.26 -13.26
C ASN A 432 37.37 -52.95 -13.87
N PRO A 433 36.68 -53.00 -15.03
CA PRO A 433 36.38 -51.81 -15.83
C PRO A 433 35.39 -50.86 -15.17
N GLU A 434 34.49 -51.35 -14.31
CA GLU A 434 33.45 -50.54 -13.65
C GLU A 434 33.95 -49.93 -12.33
N THR A 435 34.72 -50.70 -11.55
CA THR A 435 35.17 -50.25 -10.22
C THR A 435 36.49 -49.49 -10.26
N GLY A 436 37.28 -49.65 -11.32
CA GLY A 436 38.63 -49.10 -11.44
C GLY A 436 39.67 -49.76 -10.52
N MET A 437 39.35 -50.93 -9.94
CA MET A 437 40.31 -51.68 -9.11
C MET A 437 41.26 -52.49 -10.00
N LEU A 438 42.56 -52.28 -9.81
CA LEU A 438 43.64 -53.00 -10.48
C LEU A 438 44.09 -54.20 -9.63
N TYR A 439 44.35 -55.34 -10.27
CA TYR A 439 44.72 -56.61 -9.63
C TYR A 439 45.92 -57.26 -10.32
N THR A 440 46.66 -58.11 -9.60
CA THR A 440 47.59 -59.08 -10.21
C THR A 440 46.83 -60.16 -10.97
N ALA A 441 47.28 -60.52 -12.16
CA ALA A 441 46.71 -61.59 -12.99
C ALA A 441 47.60 -62.85 -13.02
N VAL A 442 48.90 -62.70 -12.74
CA VAL A 442 49.89 -63.79 -12.60
C VAL A 442 50.77 -63.53 -11.37
N GLY A 443 51.63 -64.49 -11.01
CA GLY A 443 52.66 -64.28 -9.99
C GLY A 443 53.73 -63.31 -10.51
N LEU A 444 54.25 -62.45 -9.63
CA LEU A 444 55.28 -61.47 -9.98
C LEU A 444 56.67 -62.01 -9.62
N ASP A 445 57.70 -61.44 -10.23
CA ASP A 445 59.12 -61.82 -10.11
C ASP A 445 59.94 -60.53 -10.22
N ALA A 446 60.58 -60.10 -9.11
CA ALA A 446 61.32 -58.84 -9.04
C ALA A 446 62.64 -58.90 -9.83
N GLU A 447 63.27 -60.07 -9.87
CA GLU A 447 64.52 -60.38 -10.57
C GLU A 447 64.33 -60.21 -12.08
N ALA A 448 63.21 -60.70 -12.60
CA ALA A 448 62.77 -60.52 -13.98
C ALA A 448 62.31 -59.08 -14.25
N LYS A 449 61.40 -58.51 -13.44
CA LYS A 449 60.82 -57.18 -13.71
C LYS A 449 60.30 -56.44 -12.47
N SER A 450 61.23 -55.88 -11.69
CA SER A 450 60.94 -55.04 -10.51
C SER A 450 60.05 -53.78 -10.71
N VAL A 451 59.80 -53.30 -11.94
CA VAL A 451 58.98 -52.10 -12.19
C VAL A 451 58.11 -52.25 -13.44
N TYR A 452 56.82 -51.93 -13.29
CA TYR A 452 55.86 -51.80 -14.38
C TYR A 452 55.33 -50.37 -14.47
N SER A 453 55.01 -49.94 -15.69
CA SER A 453 54.44 -48.61 -15.96
C SER A 453 53.25 -48.76 -16.91
N LEU A 454 52.10 -49.12 -16.34
CA LEU A 454 50.87 -49.29 -17.11
C LEU A 454 50.35 -47.94 -17.58
N THR A 455 49.75 -47.92 -18.77
CA THR A 455 48.91 -46.81 -19.24
C THR A 455 47.47 -47.28 -19.22
N VAL A 456 46.63 -46.64 -18.42
CA VAL A 456 45.21 -46.99 -18.28
C VAL A 456 44.39 -45.88 -18.92
N SER A 457 43.51 -46.27 -19.85
CA SER A 457 42.53 -45.39 -20.47
C SER A 457 41.23 -45.44 -19.68
N ALA A 458 40.52 -44.32 -19.63
CA ALA A 458 39.16 -44.20 -19.14
C ALA A 458 38.30 -43.64 -20.28
N ILE A 459 37.24 -44.35 -20.65
CA ILE A 459 36.38 -44.03 -21.80
C ILE A 459 34.93 -43.95 -21.31
N ASP A 460 34.25 -42.86 -21.64
CA ASP A 460 32.82 -42.74 -21.36
C ASP A 460 31.97 -43.74 -22.16
N GLN A 461 30.71 -43.92 -21.73
CA GLN A 461 29.70 -44.73 -22.41
C GLN A 461 28.67 -43.88 -23.16
N GLY A 462 29.06 -42.65 -23.54
CA GLY A 462 28.31 -41.82 -24.45
C GLY A 462 28.11 -42.44 -25.83
N ASN A 463 27.36 -41.75 -26.68
CA ASN A 463 27.10 -42.17 -28.05
C ASN A 463 28.42 -42.36 -28.81
N ALA A 464 28.53 -43.41 -29.65
CA ALA A 464 29.80 -43.83 -30.25
C ALA A 464 30.54 -42.75 -31.07
N ALA A 465 29.84 -41.70 -31.53
CA ALA A 465 30.42 -40.56 -32.25
C ALA A 465 30.90 -39.41 -31.34
N THR A 466 30.45 -39.36 -30.07
CA THR A 466 30.77 -38.28 -29.11
C THR A 466 31.69 -38.73 -27.98
N ARG A 467 31.97 -40.04 -27.86
CA ARG A 467 32.79 -40.59 -26.77
C ARG A 467 34.14 -39.89 -26.64
N LYS A 468 34.45 -39.56 -25.40
CA LYS A 468 35.70 -38.96 -24.94
C LYS A 468 36.43 -39.93 -24.03
N GLN A 469 37.72 -39.69 -23.92
CA GLN A 469 38.62 -40.54 -23.17
C GLN A 469 39.79 -39.73 -22.59
N SER A 470 40.33 -40.20 -21.49
CA SER A 470 41.60 -39.74 -20.94
C SER A 470 42.48 -40.93 -20.57
N SER A 471 43.73 -40.66 -20.19
CA SER A 471 44.64 -41.72 -19.73
C SER A 471 45.49 -41.25 -18.56
N ALA A 472 45.85 -42.20 -17.70
CA ALA A 472 46.76 -42.01 -16.58
C ALA A 472 47.80 -43.14 -16.54
N LYS A 473 48.94 -42.87 -15.91
CA LYS A 473 50.00 -43.86 -15.71
C LYS A 473 49.89 -44.51 -14.33
N VAL A 474 50.10 -45.82 -14.27
CA VAL A 474 50.19 -46.57 -13.00
C VAL A 474 51.58 -47.20 -12.93
N LYS A 475 52.42 -46.68 -12.04
CA LYS A 475 53.71 -47.29 -11.71
C LYS A 475 53.51 -48.32 -10.60
N ILE A 476 53.94 -49.54 -10.87
CA ILE A 476 53.88 -50.65 -9.92
C ILE A 476 55.31 -51.04 -9.62
N TYR A 477 55.70 -50.91 -8.35
CA TYR A 477 57.00 -51.35 -7.87
C TYR A 477 56.83 -52.74 -7.25
N VAL A 478 57.47 -53.73 -7.84
CA VAL A 478 57.53 -55.07 -7.25
C VAL A 478 58.60 -55.03 -6.16
N GLU A 479 58.20 -55.31 -4.93
CA GLU A 479 59.09 -55.42 -3.78
C GLU A 479 59.62 -56.86 -3.72
N ASP A 480 60.90 -56.97 -4.04
CA ASP A 480 61.80 -58.11 -3.87
C ASP A 480 61.74 -58.68 -2.44
N THR A 481 61.76 -60.00 -2.35
CA THR A 481 61.66 -60.80 -1.13
C THR A 481 62.71 -61.93 -1.16
N ASN A 482 63.05 -62.47 0.02
CA ASN A 482 64.10 -63.49 0.09
C ASN A 482 63.56 -64.86 -0.38
N ASP A 483 63.49 -65.08 -1.69
CA ASP A 483 62.93 -66.29 -2.32
C ASP A 483 63.98 -67.13 -3.09
N ASN A 484 65.15 -66.56 -3.41
CA ASN A 484 66.29 -67.33 -3.90
C ASN A 484 67.23 -67.73 -2.76
N ASP A 485 67.74 -68.95 -2.80
CA ASP A 485 68.84 -69.38 -1.93
C ASP A 485 70.20 -68.97 -2.58
N PRO A 486 71.20 -68.54 -1.79
CA PRO A 486 72.52 -68.19 -2.32
C PRO A 486 73.27 -69.42 -2.86
N ILE A 487 73.72 -69.35 -4.10
CA ILE A 487 74.38 -70.45 -4.83
C ILE A 487 75.89 -70.20 -4.91
N PHE A 488 76.72 -71.16 -4.47
CA PHE A 488 78.17 -71.09 -4.61
C PHE A 488 78.63 -71.13 -6.09
N ASP A 489 79.66 -70.35 -6.42
CA ASP A 489 80.27 -70.31 -7.77
C ASP A 489 80.82 -71.69 -8.22
N LYS A 490 81.08 -72.60 -7.27
CA LYS A 490 81.46 -74.00 -7.50
C LYS A 490 80.79 -74.87 -6.44
N ALA A 491 80.12 -75.94 -6.86
CA ALA A 491 79.49 -76.90 -5.94
C ALA A 491 80.51 -77.68 -5.09
N GLU A 492 81.70 -77.94 -5.63
CA GLU A 492 82.81 -78.58 -4.93
C GLU A 492 84.12 -77.81 -5.19
N MET A 493 84.99 -77.73 -4.18
CA MET A 493 86.29 -77.08 -4.27
C MET A 493 87.34 -77.86 -3.50
N THR A 494 88.30 -78.47 -4.21
CA THR A 494 89.53 -79.00 -3.61
C THR A 494 90.54 -77.87 -3.41
N VAL A 495 91.05 -77.73 -2.19
CA VAL A 495 92.11 -76.76 -1.85
C VAL A 495 93.31 -77.51 -1.30
N TRP A 496 94.49 -77.16 -1.78
CA TRP A 496 95.77 -77.73 -1.33
C TRP A 496 96.47 -76.72 -0.42
N ILE A 497 96.97 -77.18 0.73
CA ILE A 497 97.52 -76.36 1.80
C ILE A 497 98.91 -76.90 2.13
N ASP A 498 99.90 -76.02 2.36
CA ASP A 498 101.23 -76.43 2.82
C ASP A 498 101.20 -76.74 4.32
N GLU A 499 101.84 -77.83 4.74
CA GLU A 499 101.85 -78.30 6.13
C GLU A 499 102.51 -77.31 7.11
N ASN A 500 103.31 -76.36 6.61
CA ASN A 500 104.01 -75.35 7.39
C ASN A 500 103.28 -74.00 7.45
N MET A 501 102.04 -73.89 6.94
CA MET A 501 101.30 -72.62 6.96
C MET A 501 101.03 -72.14 8.41
N PRO A 502 101.40 -70.90 8.78
CA PRO A 502 101.23 -70.40 10.14
C PRO A 502 99.75 -70.15 10.46
N ALA A 503 99.38 -70.37 11.73
CA ALA A 503 98.02 -70.21 12.22
C ALA A 503 97.42 -68.83 11.91
N GLY A 504 96.18 -68.81 11.40
CA GLY A 504 95.48 -67.59 10.97
C GLY A 504 95.69 -67.22 9.51
N SER A 505 96.48 -67.98 8.74
CA SER A 505 96.66 -67.77 7.30
C SER A 505 95.39 -68.12 6.51
N ALA A 506 95.00 -67.26 5.56
CA ALA A 506 93.82 -67.48 4.72
C ALA A 506 94.06 -68.62 3.72
N VAL A 507 93.19 -69.64 3.76
CA VAL A 507 93.32 -70.88 2.96
C VAL A 507 92.68 -70.77 1.58
N THR A 508 91.46 -70.22 1.51
CA THR A 508 90.72 -70.01 0.27
C THR A 508 89.65 -68.94 0.46
N THR A 509 89.11 -68.44 -0.64
CA THR A 509 87.93 -67.56 -0.64
C THR A 509 86.82 -68.23 -1.44
N VAL A 510 85.77 -68.67 -0.76
CA VAL A 510 84.53 -69.08 -1.43
C VAL A 510 83.75 -67.85 -1.87
N ARG A 511 83.01 -67.98 -2.97
CA ARG A 511 82.09 -66.97 -3.48
C ARG A 511 80.75 -67.64 -3.75
N ALA A 512 79.68 -66.97 -3.37
CA ALA A 512 78.32 -67.32 -3.70
C ALA A 512 77.62 -66.11 -4.30
N LYS A 513 76.60 -66.37 -5.10
CA LYS A 513 75.73 -65.39 -5.73
C LYS A 513 74.32 -65.68 -5.30
N ASP A 514 73.67 -64.62 -4.88
CA ASP A 514 72.24 -64.55 -4.65
C ASP A 514 71.61 -63.76 -5.80
N LYS A 515 70.31 -63.96 -6.08
CA LYS A 515 69.62 -63.17 -7.09
C LYS A 515 68.88 -61.98 -6.47
N ASP A 516 68.39 -62.15 -5.25
CA ASP A 516 67.69 -61.15 -4.45
C ASP A 516 68.56 -59.89 -4.28
N ARG A 517 67.95 -58.71 -4.06
CA ARG A 517 68.68 -57.43 -4.05
C ARG A 517 68.89 -56.86 -2.65
N GLY A 518 69.98 -56.11 -2.50
CA GLY A 518 70.25 -55.31 -1.31
C GLY A 518 70.47 -56.15 -0.05
N PHE A 519 69.72 -55.87 1.02
CA PHE A 519 69.86 -56.54 2.32
C PHE A 519 69.24 -57.95 2.39
N LEU A 520 68.61 -58.40 1.30
CA LEU A 520 68.04 -59.74 1.18
C LEU A 520 69.10 -60.78 0.80
N ILE A 521 70.21 -60.37 0.16
CA ILE A 521 71.41 -61.17 -0.05
C ILE A 521 71.96 -61.64 1.30
N LYS A 522 71.62 -62.88 1.69
CA LYS A 522 71.96 -63.45 3.00
C LYS A 522 72.69 -64.76 2.85
N LEU A 523 74.01 -64.65 2.74
CA LEU A 523 74.94 -65.73 3.01
C LEU A 523 74.78 -66.17 4.48
N LYS A 524 74.07 -67.28 4.70
CA LYS A 524 73.96 -67.97 6.00
C LYS A 524 75.16 -68.87 6.27
#